data_AF-A0A6G1BKD5-F1
#
_entry.id   AF-A0A6G1BKD5-F1
#
_cell.length_a   1.000
_cell.length_b   1.000
_cell.length_c   1.000
_cell.angle_alpha   90.00
_cell.angle_beta   90.00
_cell.angle_gamma   90.00
#
_symmetry.space_group_name_H-M   'P 1'
#
loop_
_entity.id
_entity.type
_entity.pdbx_description
1 polymer ?
#
loop_
_entity_poly.entity_id
_entity_poly.type
_entity_poly.pdbx_seq_one_letter_code
_entity_poly.pdbx_strand_id
1 'polypeptide(L)'
;MLYSLYRAQLWALADELSARHAEYWWEHGSSPIVSPDAGNAGGGCASSGVLPAEACPAANCGPPLVSGGVRAGAAVESAAAGGRAGCSAANCRAKAMPLTAYCFDHILFDTKQRLYKPCAFIPKRSGTQNGVKTCGKPVLTGITPLRCSDHDPKSQRLVIKALKNVGIDLPLTSKGVPKLSLLICETVHQIQMKRKIRLNGAKNVPFHRSSK
;
A
#
# COMPACT_ATOMS: atom_id res chain seq x y z
N MET A 1 -15.74 -33.47 -24.71
CA MET A 1 -15.57 -33.83 -23.28
C MET A 1 -14.11 -33.80 -22.82
N LEU A 2 -13.17 -34.48 -23.50
CA LEU A 2 -11.77 -34.51 -23.07
C LEU A 2 -11.07 -33.13 -23.07
N TYR A 3 -11.28 -32.33 -24.13
CA TYR A 3 -10.71 -30.98 -24.27
C TYR A 3 -11.04 -30.04 -23.09
N SER A 4 -12.29 -30.06 -22.61
CA SER A 4 -12.73 -29.23 -21.49
C SER A 4 -12.09 -29.64 -20.16
N LEU A 5 -11.86 -30.94 -19.95
CA LEU A 5 -11.16 -31.45 -18.76
C LEU A 5 -9.68 -31.08 -18.79
N TYR A 6 -9.01 -31.28 -19.93
CA TYR A 6 -7.61 -30.88 -20.11
C TYR A 6 -7.41 -29.37 -19.92
N ARG A 7 -8.31 -28.55 -20.49
CA ARG A 7 -8.30 -27.10 -20.29
C ARG A 7 -8.49 -26.72 -18.82
N ALA A 8 -9.42 -27.36 -18.10
CA ALA A 8 -9.62 -27.12 -16.67
C ALA A 8 -8.38 -27.49 -15.83
N GLN A 9 -7.75 -28.63 -16.13
CA GLN A 9 -6.51 -29.06 -15.45
C GLN A 9 -5.35 -28.09 -15.68
N LEU A 10 -5.19 -27.56 -16.90
CA LEU A 10 -4.19 -26.54 -17.21
C LEU A 10 -4.41 -25.25 -16.39
N TRP A 11 -5.65 -24.78 -16.27
CA TRP A 11 -5.95 -23.60 -15.44
C TRP A 11 -5.69 -23.86 -13.95
N ALA A 12 -6.12 -25.00 -13.41
CA ALA A 12 -5.86 -25.36 -12.02
C ALA A 12 -4.36 -25.41 -11.69
N LEU A 13 -3.55 -26.00 -12.58
CA LEU A 13 -2.09 -26.02 -12.43
C LEU A 13 -1.45 -24.65 -12.60
N ALA A 14 -1.94 -23.80 -13.51
CA ALA A 14 -1.43 -22.44 -13.69
C ALA A 14 -1.71 -21.54 -12.47
N ASP A 15 -2.90 -21.67 -11.88
CA ASP A 15 -3.30 -20.97 -10.66
C ASP A 15 -2.47 -21.45 -9.45
N GLU A 16 -2.33 -22.77 -9.27
CA GLU A 16 -1.51 -23.34 -8.19
C GLU A 16 -0.03 -22.96 -8.31
N LEU A 17 0.57 -23.11 -9.49
CA LEU A 17 1.96 -22.73 -9.73
C LEU A 17 2.19 -21.24 -9.47
N SER A 18 1.26 -20.37 -9.87
CA SER A 18 1.33 -18.93 -9.61
C SER A 18 1.24 -18.62 -8.12
N ALA A 19 0.36 -19.29 -7.37
CA ALA A 19 0.25 -19.14 -5.92
C ALA A 19 1.52 -19.61 -5.19
N ARG A 20 2.01 -20.81 -5.49
CA ARG A 20 3.25 -21.36 -4.92
C ARG A 20 4.47 -20.52 -5.26
N HIS A 21 4.56 -20.02 -6.47
CA HIS A 21 5.63 -19.13 -6.90
C HIS A 21 5.57 -17.77 -6.17
N ALA A 22 4.37 -17.23 -5.93
CA ALA A 22 4.21 -16.01 -5.14
C ALA A 22 4.57 -16.22 -3.65
N GLU A 23 4.16 -17.33 -3.02
CA GLU A 23 4.59 -17.74 -1.68
C GLU A 23 6.12 -17.86 -1.63
N TYR A 24 6.71 -18.60 -2.57
CA TYR A 24 8.16 -18.83 -2.64
C TYR A 24 8.95 -17.53 -2.80
N TRP A 25 8.56 -16.63 -3.72
CA TRP A 25 9.20 -15.32 -3.89
C TRP A 25 9.01 -14.41 -2.67
N TRP A 26 7.85 -14.49 -2.02
CA TRP A 26 7.61 -13.76 -0.77
C TRP A 26 8.51 -14.28 0.37
N GLU A 27 8.83 -15.57 0.38
CA GLU A 27 9.70 -16.21 1.36
C GLU A 27 11.20 -15.98 1.10
N HIS A 28 11.65 -16.18 -0.13
CA HIS A 28 13.06 -16.27 -0.50
C HIS A 28 13.60 -15.02 -1.19
N GLY A 29 12.74 -14.25 -1.88
CA GLY A 29 13.14 -13.02 -2.60
C GLY A 29 13.97 -13.23 -3.87
N SER A 30 14.23 -14.48 -4.27
CA SER A 30 15.02 -14.87 -5.44
C SER A 30 14.51 -16.19 -6.00
N SER A 31 14.73 -16.46 -7.29
CA SER A 31 14.39 -17.74 -7.96
C SER A 31 15.21 -18.92 -7.38
N PRO A 32 14.70 -20.18 -7.36
CA PRO A 32 15.47 -21.32 -6.90
C PRO A 32 16.55 -21.78 -7.89
N ILE A 33 16.52 -21.26 -9.14
CA ILE A 33 17.45 -21.67 -10.17
C ILE A 33 18.82 -21.00 -9.93
N VAL A 34 19.76 -21.78 -9.40
CA VAL A 34 21.18 -21.42 -9.39
C VAL A 34 21.72 -21.74 -10.79
N SER A 35 22.25 -20.75 -11.50
CA SER A 35 22.89 -20.98 -12.79
C SER A 35 24.01 -22.01 -12.64
N PRO A 36 24.11 -23.02 -13.52
CA PRO A 36 25.06 -24.13 -13.37
C PRO A 36 26.54 -23.72 -13.42
N ASP A 37 26.83 -22.48 -13.83
CA ASP A 37 28.19 -21.93 -13.93
C ASP A 37 28.68 -21.26 -12.63
N ALA A 38 27.95 -21.38 -11.51
CA ALA A 38 28.37 -20.85 -10.20
C ALA A 38 29.47 -21.69 -9.51
N GLY A 39 30.47 -22.12 -10.28
CA GLY A 39 31.69 -22.74 -9.78
C GLY A 39 32.64 -21.71 -9.17
N ASN A 40 32.58 -21.54 -7.84
CA ASN A 40 33.60 -20.87 -7.02
C ASN A 40 34.05 -19.47 -7.47
N ALA A 41 33.21 -18.46 -7.22
CA ALA A 41 33.63 -17.05 -7.19
C ALA A 41 33.25 -16.42 -5.85
N GLY A 42 34.22 -16.29 -4.94
CA GLY A 42 34.03 -15.55 -3.69
C GLY A 42 34.05 -14.04 -3.91
N GLY A 43 33.15 -13.31 -3.24
CA GLY A 43 33.24 -11.87 -2.98
C GLY A 43 33.10 -10.92 -4.19
N GLY A 44 32.00 -10.17 -4.27
CA GLY A 44 31.87 -9.15 -5.32
C GLY A 44 30.60 -8.31 -5.36
N CYS A 45 30.26 -7.55 -4.31
CA CYS A 45 29.38 -6.39 -4.47
C CYS A 45 30.20 -5.16 -4.92
N ALA A 46 30.70 -5.21 -6.16
CA ALA A 46 31.46 -4.11 -6.75
C ALA A 46 30.54 -2.97 -7.23
N SER A 47 30.18 -2.06 -6.32
CA SER A 47 29.60 -0.75 -6.65
C SER A 47 30.41 0.38 -6.01
N SER A 48 31.71 0.43 -6.31
CA SER A 48 32.53 1.62 -6.12
C SER A 48 32.67 2.38 -7.44
N GLY A 49 31.81 3.36 -7.65
CA GLY A 49 32.07 4.46 -8.59
C GLY A 49 32.67 5.62 -7.80
N VAL A 50 33.99 5.80 -7.88
CA VAL A 50 34.72 6.90 -7.23
C VAL A 50 35.43 7.69 -8.31
N LEU A 51 35.20 9.00 -8.36
CA LEU A 51 36.13 10.11 -8.71
C LEU A 51 35.33 11.43 -8.72
N PRO A 52 35.94 12.61 -8.45
CA PRO A 52 37.02 12.91 -7.53
C PRO A 52 36.60 14.00 -6.50
N ALA A 53 37.51 14.43 -5.62
CA ALA A 53 37.24 15.40 -4.56
C ALA A 53 37.24 16.87 -5.03
N GLU A 54 36.34 17.68 -4.47
CA GLU A 54 36.46 19.14 -4.30
C GLU A 54 35.73 19.56 -3.00
N ALA A 55 36.14 20.67 -2.38
CA ALA A 55 35.96 20.90 -0.94
C ALA A 55 34.62 21.54 -0.49
N CYS A 56 34.20 21.26 0.77
CA CYS A 56 33.51 22.20 1.68
C CYS A 56 33.48 21.68 3.14
N PRO A 57 33.27 22.54 4.17
CA PRO A 57 34.03 22.43 5.42
C PRO A 57 33.32 21.91 6.69
N ALA A 58 34.14 21.80 7.74
CA ALA A 58 33.91 21.28 9.09
C ALA A 58 32.60 21.65 9.83
N ALA A 59 32.08 20.65 10.58
CA ALA A 59 31.26 20.86 11.78
C ALA A 59 31.50 19.74 12.83
N ASN A 60 32.46 19.99 13.72
CA ASN A 60 32.60 19.48 15.09
C ASN A 60 32.05 18.08 15.46
N CYS A 61 32.95 17.10 15.59
CA CYS A 61 32.91 16.07 16.64
C CYS A 61 34.34 15.86 17.17
N GLY A 62 34.63 16.26 18.41
CA GLY A 62 35.93 16.03 19.07
C GLY A 62 36.03 14.67 19.79
N PRO A 63 37.22 14.03 19.81
CA PRO A 63 37.57 12.90 20.70
C PRO A 63 38.20 13.43 22.03
N PRO A 64 38.70 12.61 22.99
CA PRO A 64 38.92 11.15 23.04
C PRO A 64 38.27 10.51 24.32
N LEU A 65 38.67 9.41 25.00
CA LEU A 65 39.78 8.42 24.94
C LEU A 65 39.39 7.13 25.72
N VAL A 66 39.93 5.95 25.35
CA VAL A 66 40.19 4.76 26.24
C VAL A 66 38.97 3.99 26.83
N SER A 67 38.95 2.67 27.05
CA SER A 67 39.92 1.57 26.81
C SER A 67 39.23 0.18 26.78
N GLY A 68 39.84 -0.78 26.08
CA GLY A 68 39.93 -2.21 26.45
C GLY A 68 38.68 -3.11 26.53
N GLY A 69 38.68 -4.25 25.81
CA GLY A 69 37.72 -5.33 26.09
C GLY A 69 37.46 -6.39 25.00
N VAL A 70 38.50 -7.06 24.47
CA VAL A 70 38.27 -8.28 23.67
C VAL A 70 37.72 -9.41 24.55
N ARG A 71 36.52 -9.91 24.23
CA ARG A 71 36.11 -11.28 24.53
C ARG A 71 35.32 -11.87 23.38
N ALA A 72 35.92 -12.87 22.73
CA ALA A 72 35.20 -13.75 21.82
C ALA A 72 34.21 -14.62 22.60
N GLY A 73 32.98 -14.72 22.10
CA GLY A 73 31.98 -15.69 22.52
C GLY A 73 31.36 -16.29 21.26
N ALA A 74 31.82 -17.47 20.87
CA ALA A 74 31.43 -18.09 19.60
C ALA A 74 30.09 -18.83 19.71
N ALA A 75 29.32 -18.72 18.61
CA ALA A 75 28.31 -19.65 18.10
C ALA A 75 27.40 -20.42 19.09
N VAL A 76 26.09 -20.20 18.91
CA VAL A 76 25.23 -21.34 18.54
C VAL A 76 24.89 -21.15 17.06
N GLU A 77 25.13 -22.20 16.27
CA GLU A 77 24.98 -22.16 14.82
C GLU A 77 23.51 -22.24 14.38
N SER A 78 23.21 -21.60 13.25
CA SER A 78 22.14 -22.06 12.37
C SER A 78 22.46 -21.68 10.93
N ALA A 79 23.52 -22.30 10.41
CA ALA A 79 24.01 -22.11 9.05
C ALA A 79 23.39 -23.14 8.07
N ALA A 80 22.07 -23.07 7.87
CA ALA A 80 21.39 -23.63 6.69
C ALA A 80 19.97 -23.03 6.55
N ALA A 81 19.59 -22.66 5.31
CA ALA A 81 18.29 -22.13 4.88
C ALA A 81 17.96 -20.63 5.16
N GLY A 82 18.29 -19.76 4.20
CA GLY A 82 17.46 -18.61 3.79
C GLY A 82 17.13 -17.52 4.82
N GLY A 83 17.84 -17.43 5.94
CA GLY A 83 17.56 -16.48 7.02
C GLY A 83 17.78 -15.01 6.63
N ARG A 84 16.74 -14.31 6.17
CA ARG A 84 16.84 -12.85 5.89
C ARG A 84 17.37 -12.06 7.08
N ALA A 85 18.15 -11.02 6.78
CA ALA A 85 18.73 -10.10 7.76
C ALA A 85 17.67 -9.39 8.63
N GLY A 86 18.12 -8.83 9.76
CA GLY A 86 17.32 -7.92 10.58
C GLY A 86 17.05 -6.59 9.88
N CYS A 87 16.01 -5.88 10.33
CA CYS A 87 15.69 -4.53 9.89
C CYS A 87 16.80 -3.53 10.24
N SER A 88 17.23 -2.71 9.28
CA SER A 88 18.27 -1.69 9.44
C SER A 88 17.80 -0.40 10.12
N ALA A 89 16.53 -0.31 10.55
CA ALA A 89 16.08 0.79 11.39
C ALA A 89 16.69 0.67 12.79
N ALA A 90 17.19 1.80 13.33
CA ALA A 90 17.77 1.85 14.67
C ALA A 90 16.84 1.20 15.71
N ASN A 91 17.42 0.38 16.60
CA ASN A 91 16.75 -0.42 17.64
C ASN A 91 15.67 -1.44 17.19
N CYS A 92 15.40 -1.60 15.89
CA CYS A 92 14.40 -2.55 15.41
C CYS A 92 14.90 -4.01 15.48
N ARG A 93 14.10 -4.90 16.08
CA ARG A 93 14.39 -6.35 16.16
C ARG A 93 13.60 -7.21 15.17
N ALA A 94 12.79 -6.59 14.31
CA ALA A 94 12.01 -7.31 13.32
C ALA A 94 12.88 -7.77 12.14
N LYS A 95 12.51 -8.89 11.51
CA LYS A 95 13.15 -9.41 10.30
C LYS A 95 12.85 -8.49 9.10
N ALA A 96 13.83 -8.29 8.22
CA ALA A 96 13.64 -7.51 7.02
C ALA A 96 12.69 -8.21 6.01
N MET A 97 11.96 -7.41 5.25
CA MET A 97 11.13 -7.84 4.13
C MET A 97 12.03 -8.29 2.96
N PRO A 98 11.55 -9.17 2.05
CA PRO A 98 12.40 -9.68 0.99
C PRO A 98 12.79 -8.52 0.06
N LEU A 99 14.02 -8.54 -0.47
CA LEU A 99 14.58 -7.49 -1.32
C LEU A 99 14.67 -6.07 -0.69
N THR A 100 14.51 -5.93 0.63
CA THR A 100 14.68 -4.63 1.32
C THR A 100 15.53 -4.78 2.58
N ALA A 101 16.07 -3.67 3.08
CA ALA A 101 16.79 -3.63 4.35
C ALA A 101 15.86 -3.43 5.57
N TYR A 102 14.54 -3.36 5.39
CA TYR A 102 13.60 -2.92 6.42
C TYR A 102 12.46 -3.92 6.65
N CYS A 103 11.93 -3.98 7.88
CA CYS A 103 10.71 -4.74 8.16
C CYS A 103 9.47 -4.03 7.59
N PHE A 104 8.29 -4.67 7.66
CA PHE A 104 7.04 -4.09 7.16
C PHE A 104 6.78 -2.68 7.72
N ASP A 105 6.84 -2.47 9.04
CA ASP A 105 6.55 -1.17 9.65
C ASP A 105 7.54 -0.06 9.26
N HIS A 106 8.78 -0.43 8.94
CA HIS A 106 9.85 0.49 8.54
C HIS A 106 10.08 0.55 7.02
N ILE A 107 9.26 -0.12 6.21
CA ILE A 107 9.44 -0.23 4.75
C ILE A 107 9.37 1.10 4.02
N LEU A 108 8.81 2.14 4.67
CA LEU A 108 8.73 3.51 4.17
C LEU A 108 10.00 4.33 4.41
N PHE A 109 10.99 3.81 5.14
CA PHE A 109 12.33 4.42 5.26
C PHE A 109 13.25 4.07 4.08
N ASP A 110 12.90 3.04 3.30
CA ASP A 110 13.65 2.66 2.11
C ASP A 110 13.39 3.66 0.98
N THR A 111 14.42 4.41 0.58
CA THR A 111 14.36 5.41 -0.49
C THR A 111 14.08 4.80 -1.86
N LYS A 112 14.29 3.49 -2.04
CA LYS A 112 14.01 2.76 -3.27
C LYS A 112 12.61 2.16 -3.29
N GLN A 113 11.85 2.23 -2.20
CA GLN A 113 10.53 1.61 -2.12
C GLN A 113 9.48 2.35 -2.95
N ARG A 114 8.93 1.65 -3.95
CA ARG A 114 7.87 2.16 -4.86
C ARG A 114 6.51 1.48 -4.67
N LEU A 115 6.48 0.32 -4.00
CA LEU A 115 5.28 -0.50 -3.81
C LEU A 115 4.40 -0.01 -2.66
N TYR A 116 4.98 0.61 -1.63
CA TYR A 116 4.27 1.08 -0.45
C TYR A 116 4.25 2.60 -0.34
N LYS A 117 3.14 3.15 0.17
CA LYS A 117 2.97 4.56 0.57
C LYS A 117 2.32 4.64 1.96
N PRO A 118 2.53 5.72 2.71
CA PRO A 118 1.86 5.91 4.00
C PRO A 118 0.35 6.04 3.84
N CYS A 119 -0.39 5.45 4.78
CA CYS A 119 -1.82 5.59 4.89
C CYS A 119 -2.20 7.05 5.12
N ALA A 120 -2.70 7.72 4.09
CA ALA A 120 -3.14 9.11 4.14
C ALA A 120 -4.54 9.28 4.78
N PHE A 121 -4.92 8.40 5.71
CA PHE A 121 -6.12 8.60 6.54
C PHE A 121 -5.83 9.67 7.58
N ILE A 122 -6.72 10.65 7.67
CA ILE A 122 -6.65 11.73 8.65
C ILE A 122 -7.59 11.37 9.80
N PRO A 123 -7.07 10.98 10.98
CA PRO A 123 -7.90 10.77 12.16
C PRO A 123 -8.58 12.08 12.59
N LYS A 124 -9.76 11.96 13.20
CA LYS A 124 -10.43 13.12 13.80
C LYS A 124 -9.53 13.70 14.90
N ARG A 125 -9.21 15.00 14.81
CA ARG A 125 -8.25 15.70 15.67
C ARG A 125 -8.55 15.46 17.16
N SER A 126 -7.63 14.78 17.86
CA SER A 126 -7.62 14.65 19.30
C SER A 126 -6.85 15.80 19.93
N GLY A 127 -7.55 16.89 20.25
CA GLY A 127 -7.24 17.85 21.34
C GLY A 127 -5.98 18.74 21.27
N THR A 128 -4.87 18.28 20.69
CA THR A 128 -3.56 18.91 20.89
C THR A 128 -3.03 19.56 19.60
N GLN A 129 -2.49 20.76 19.74
CA GLN A 129 -1.84 21.50 18.68
C GLN A 129 -0.62 20.71 18.13
N ASN A 130 -0.23 20.98 16.88
CA ASN A 130 0.88 20.39 16.09
C ASN A 130 0.51 19.33 15.04
N GLY A 131 0.08 19.84 13.87
CA GLY A 131 0.10 19.12 12.59
C GLY A 131 -1.09 18.19 12.31
N VAL A 132 -1.51 18.12 11.04
CA VAL A 132 -2.45 17.09 10.57
C VAL A 132 -1.69 15.77 10.40
N LYS A 133 -1.50 15.04 11.50
CA LYS A 133 -0.82 13.73 11.48
C LYS A 133 -1.70 12.70 10.77
N THR A 134 -1.25 12.19 9.63
CA THR A 134 -1.87 11.05 8.95
C THR A 134 -1.49 9.73 9.63
N CYS A 135 -2.21 8.65 9.33
CA CYS A 135 -1.99 7.34 9.94
C CYS A 135 -0.56 6.77 9.72
N GLY A 136 0.10 7.08 8.61
CA GLY A 136 1.49 6.69 8.34
C GLY A 136 1.73 5.20 8.01
N LYS A 137 0.88 4.26 8.47
CA LYS A 137 1.03 2.81 8.21
C LYS A 137 1.25 2.50 6.71
N PRO A 138 2.13 1.56 6.33
CA PRO A 138 2.35 1.19 4.95
C PRO A 138 1.09 0.63 4.26
N VAL A 139 0.83 1.07 3.03
CA VAL A 139 -0.28 0.63 2.16
C VAL A 139 0.25 0.43 0.75
N LEU A 140 -0.19 -0.62 0.06
CA LEU A 140 0.16 -0.85 -1.35
C LEU A 140 -0.33 0.29 -2.26
N THR A 141 0.51 0.74 -3.19
CA THR A 141 0.22 1.87 -4.10
C THR A 141 -0.96 1.63 -5.03
N GLY A 142 -1.31 0.37 -5.31
CA GLY A 142 -2.49 0.00 -6.11
C GLY A 142 -3.83 0.17 -5.36
N ILE A 143 -3.83 0.36 -4.03
CA ILE A 143 -5.05 0.52 -3.25
C ILE A 143 -5.53 1.97 -3.32
N THR A 144 -6.68 2.19 -3.96
CA THR A 144 -7.32 3.51 -4.03
C THR A 144 -8.68 3.47 -3.33
N PRO A 145 -8.91 4.32 -2.30
CA PRO A 145 -7.99 5.27 -1.68
C PRO A 145 -6.89 4.60 -0.82
N LEU A 146 -5.73 5.24 -0.66
CA LEU A 146 -4.59 4.73 0.13
C LEU A 146 -4.92 4.62 1.64
N ARG A 147 -5.65 3.59 2.05
CA ARG A 147 -6.08 3.27 3.42
C ARG A 147 -5.48 1.93 3.86
N CYS A 148 -5.03 1.82 5.10
CA CYS A 148 -4.70 0.53 5.70
C CYS A 148 -5.98 -0.22 6.11
N SER A 149 -5.88 -1.52 6.38
CA SER A 149 -6.99 -2.39 6.83
C SER A 149 -7.83 -1.80 7.96
N ASP A 150 -7.20 -1.16 8.96
CA ASP A 150 -7.89 -0.52 10.08
C ASP A 150 -8.71 0.72 9.71
N HIS A 151 -8.33 1.39 8.61
CA HIS A 151 -8.84 2.71 8.23
C HIS A 151 -9.72 2.69 6.99
N ASP A 152 -9.65 1.65 6.16
CA ASP A 152 -10.59 1.47 5.06
C ASP A 152 -12.06 1.43 5.56
N PRO A 153 -12.49 0.48 6.42
CA PRO A 153 -13.89 0.41 6.88
C PRO A 153 -14.30 1.65 7.69
N LYS A 154 -13.36 2.32 8.38
CA LYS A 154 -13.64 3.59 9.07
C LYS A 154 -13.90 4.71 8.07
N SER A 155 -13.10 4.82 7.00
CA SER A 155 -13.29 5.81 5.94
C SER A 155 -14.59 5.56 5.17
N GLN A 156 -14.91 4.29 4.88
CA GLN A 156 -16.16 3.88 4.27
C GLN A 156 -17.39 4.35 5.09
N ARG A 157 -17.38 4.10 6.41
CA ARG A 157 -18.46 4.56 7.33
C ARG A 157 -18.60 6.09 7.38
N LEU A 158 -17.49 6.83 7.27
CA LEU A 158 -17.54 8.30 7.22
C LEU A 158 -18.16 8.83 5.92
N VAL A 159 -17.82 8.22 4.77
CA VAL A 159 -18.45 8.53 3.47
C VAL A 159 -19.94 8.23 3.52
N ILE A 160 -20.33 7.06 4.01
CA ILE A 160 -21.73 6.66 4.20
C ILE A 160 -22.50 7.66 5.07
N LYS A 161 -21.91 8.10 6.20
CA LYS A 161 -22.54 9.10 7.08
C LYS A 161 -22.68 10.46 6.41
N ALA A 162 -21.69 10.89 5.62
CA ALA A 162 -21.77 12.13 4.86
C ALA A 162 -22.87 12.10 3.79
N LEU A 163 -23.02 10.98 3.06
CA LEU A 163 -24.08 10.79 2.06
C LEU A 163 -25.49 10.85 2.69
N LYS A 164 -25.68 10.17 3.84
CA LYS A 164 -26.94 10.24 4.59
C LYS A 164 -27.28 11.65 5.07
N ASN A 165 -26.30 12.39 5.56
CA ASN A 165 -26.49 13.79 5.96
C ASN A 165 -26.92 14.71 4.79
N VAL A 166 -26.67 14.31 3.54
CA VAL A 166 -27.07 15.05 2.32
C VAL A 166 -28.41 14.52 1.74
N GLY A 167 -29.05 13.55 2.41
CA GLY A 167 -30.33 12.97 1.98
C GLY A 167 -30.19 11.96 0.83
N ILE A 168 -29.01 11.35 0.65
CA ILE A 168 -28.78 10.31 -0.36
C ILE A 168 -28.96 8.94 0.31
N ASP A 169 -30.23 8.53 0.44
CA ASP A 169 -30.63 7.18 0.88
C ASP A 169 -30.57 6.17 -0.28
N LEU A 170 -29.36 6.01 -0.83
CA LEU A 170 -29.06 4.89 -1.72
C LEU A 170 -29.26 3.57 -0.94
N PRO A 171 -29.70 2.45 -1.55
CA PRO A 171 -29.87 1.16 -0.87
C PRO A 171 -28.54 0.54 -0.43
N LEU A 172 -27.96 1.10 0.63
CA LEU A 172 -26.77 0.64 1.32
C LEU A 172 -27.10 -0.63 2.09
N THR A 173 -27.00 -1.77 1.41
CA THR A 173 -26.79 -3.03 2.10
C THR A 173 -25.54 -2.85 2.99
N SER A 174 -25.62 -3.31 4.23
CA SER A 174 -24.86 -2.79 5.37
C SER A 174 -23.35 -3.12 5.41
N LYS A 175 -22.75 -3.46 4.26
CA LYS A 175 -21.45 -4.13 4.16
C LYS A 175 -20.36 -3.36 3.36
N GLY A 176 -20.65 -2.22 2.73
CA GLY A 176 -19.59 -1.43 2.09
C GLY A 176 -20.03 -0.10 1.47
N VAL A 177 -19.05 0.70 1.02
CA VAL A 177 -19.29 1.89 0.18
C VAL A 177 -19.94 1.46 -1.13
N PRO A 178 -21.00 2.17 -1.60
CA PRO A 178 -21.60 1.89 -2.89
C PRO A 178 -20.59 2.03 -4.03
N LYS A 179 -20.64 1.12 -5.01
CA LYS A 179 -19.86 1.24 -6.25
C LYS A 179 -20.12 2.62 -6.87
N LEU A 180 -19.06 3.29 -7.35
CA LEU A 180 -19.15 4.63 -7.97
C LEU A 180 -20.23 4.69 -9.06
N SER A 181 -20.40 3.62 -9.83
CA SER A 181 -21.47 3.49 -10.83
C SER A 181 -22.87 3.68 -10.25
N LEU A 182 -23.17 3.19 -9.04
CA LEU A 182 -24.47 3.37 -8.39
C LEU A 182 -24.70 4.82 -7.94
N LEU A 183 -23.65 5.51 -7.48
CA LEU A 183 -23.72 6.94 -7.16
C LEU A 183 -23.94 7.78 -8.43
N ILE A 184 -23.29 7.43 -9.54
CA ILE A 184 -23.53 8.06 -10.85
C ILE A 184 -24.97 7.79 -11.32
N CYS A 185 -25.46 6.54 -11.25
CA CYS A 185 -26.84 6.21 -11.63
C CYS A 185 -27.87 7.01 -10.81
N GLU A 186 -27.74 7.07 -9.49
CA GLU A 186 -28.70 7.80 -8.64
C GLU A 186 -28.62 9.32 -8.87
N THR A 187 -27.42 9.89 -8.98
CA THR A 187 -27.30 11.33 -9.29
C THR A 187 -27.88 11.67 -10.66
N VAL A 188 -27.68 10.84 -11.68
CA VAL A 188 -28.33 10.99 -13.00
C VAL A 188 -29.85 10.87 -12.88
N HIS A 189 -30.37 9.89 -12.14
CA HIS A 189 -31.80 9.71 -11.90
C HIS A 189 -32.44 10.93 -11.21
N GLN A 190 -31.79 11.48 -10.18
CA GLN A 190 -32.21 12.72 -9.50
C GLN A 190 -32.19 13.94 -10.44
N ILE A 191 -31.19 14.05 -11.31
CA ILE A 191 -31.13 15.12 -12.33
C ILE A 191 -32.30 14.98 -13.33
N GLN A 192 -32.60 13.76 -13.78
CA GLN A 192 -33.71 13.48 -14.69
C GLN A 192 -35.07 13.77 -14.04
N MET A 193 -35.30 13.32 -12.80
CA MET A 193 -36.49 13.62 -12.01
C MET A 193 -36.70 15.13 -11.85
N LYS A 194 -35.67 15.87 -11.43
CA LYS A 194 -35.75 17.35 -11.29
C LYS A 194 -36.00 18.05 -12.63
N ARG A 195 -35.48 17.54 -13.75
CA ARG A 195 -35.78 18.06 -15.10
C ARG A 195 -37.23 17.77 -15.50
N LYS A 196 -37.73 16.55 -15.27
CA LYS A 196 -39.11 16.14 -15.56
C LYS A 196 -40.13 16.96 -14.77
N ILE A 197 -39.89 17.20 -13.47
CA ILE A 197 -40.74 18.06 -12.63
C ILE A 197 -40.78 19.49 -13.18
N ARG A 198 -39.63 20.08 -13.56
CA ARG A 198 -39.60 21.42 -14.15
C ARG A 198 -40.31 21.50 -15.52
N LEU A 199 -40.15 20.49 -16.37
CA LEU A 199 -40.86 20.41 -17.66
C LEU A 199 -42.37 20.25 -17.47
N ASN A 200 -42.82 19.44 -16.52
CA ASN A 200 -44.25 19.26 -16.24
C ASN A 200 -44.85 20.49 -15.54
N GLY A 201 -44.10 21.15 -14.65
CA GLY A 201 -44.50 22.43 -14.04
C GLY A 201 -44.68 23.53 -15.09
N ALA A 202 -43.75 23.65 -16.05
CA ALA A 202 -43.85 24.60 -17.16
C ALA A 202 -45.07 24.34 -18.08
N LYS A 203 -45.49 23.07 -18.24
CA LYS A 203 -46.70 22.69 -19.00
C LYS A 203 -48.01 22.97 -18.26
N ASN A 204 -47.97 23.14 -16.94
CA ASN A 204 -49.13 23.38 -16.09
C ASN A 204 -49.34 24.87 -15.71
N VAL A 205 -48.52 25.80 -16.26
CA VAL A 205 -48.77 27.24 -16.13
C VAL A 205 -49.92 27.62 -17.08
N PRO A 206 -51.05 28.16 -16.58
CA PRO A 206 -52.14 28.56 -17.46
C PRO A 206 -51.68 29.68 -18.40
N PHE A 207 -51.86 29.49 -19.71
CA PHE A 207 -51.67 30.54 -20.70
C PHE A 207 -52.79 31.58 -20.53
N HIS A 208 -52.56 32.59 -19.70
CA HIS A 208 -53.54 33.65 -19.46
C HIS A 208 -53.60 34.56 -20.70
N ARG A 209 -54.42 34.16 -21.68
CA ARG A 209 -54.66 34.93 -22.91
C ARG A 209 -55.51 36.15 -22.57
N SER A 210 -54.86 37.28 -22.28
CA SER A 210 -55.56 38.57 -22.24
C SER A 210 -55.97 38.95 -23.66
N SER A 211 -57.26 38.80 -23.97
CA SER A 211 -57.87 39.51 -25.10
C SER A 211 -58.12 40.96 -24.70
N LYS A 212 -57.63 41.89 -25.51
CA LYS A 212 -58.12 43.25 -25.70
C LYS A 212 -58.03 43.57 -27.18
#